data_AF-A0A9X4HC28-F1
#
_entry.id   AF-A0A9X4HC28-F1
#
_cell.length_a   1.000
_cell.length_b   1.000
_cell.length_c   1.000
_cell.angle_alpha   90.00
_cell.angle_beta   90.00
_cell.angle_gamma   90.00
#
_symmetry.space_group_name_H-M   'P 1'
#
loop_
_entity.id
_entity.type
_entity.pdbx_description
1 polymer ?
#
loop_
_entity_poly.entity_id
_entity_poly.type
_entity_poly.pdbx_seq_one_letter_code
_entity_poly.pdbx_strand_id
1 'polypeptide(L)'
;MTTLTIRKANKEDLQAHIDAELACYAIRVDGVDIDVSAEPDARGNFPRKHFLGAIERIAERTLIGAMAALQQRQEQGYKLFLDTVLTPSVATNGVATLYVTKPEAIQAEEKSKVIAEVTTKYTADIDAHNEKVFAQEAEALKAEELAIAAQLRAEDEQRAQAEFEKRVRDRMRGSRAGAK
;
A
#
# COMPACT_ATOMS: atom_id res chain seq x y z
N MET A 1 15.26 12.23 -17.96
CA MET A 1 13.95 11.56 -17.99
C MET A 1 14.05 10.34 -17.10
N THR A 2 13.35 10.33 -15.97
CA THR A 2 13.15 9.10 -15.20
C THR A 2 12.23 8.21 -16.00
N THR A 3 12.73 7.07 -16.47
CA THR A 3 11.93 6.09 -17.20
C THR A 3 10.85 5.57 -16.27
N LEU A 4 9.59 5.91 -16.54
CA LEU A 4 8.46 5.37 -15.80
C LEU A 4 8.29 3.90 -16.20
N THR A 5 8.37 3.00 -15.23
CA THR A 5 8.27 1.56 -15.48
C THR A 5 7.07 0.97 -14.74
N ILE A 6 6.23 0.28 -15.51
CA ILE A 6 5.12 -0.52 -15.00
C ILE A 6 5.69 -1.68 -14.18
N ARG A 7 5.17 -1.86 -12.97
CA ARG A 7 5.52 -3.00 -12.12
C ARG A 7 4.73 -4.22 -12.57
N LYS A 8 5.42 -5.36 -12.70
CA LYS A 8 4.82 -6.66 -13.01
C LYS A 8 4.86 -7.54 -11.76
N ALA A 9 3.85 -8.40 -11.63
CA ALA A 9 3.83 -9.40 -10.57
C ALA A 9 5.02 -10.34 -10.70
N ASN A 10 5.82 -10.45 -9.64
CA ASN A 10 6.92 -11.40 -9.54
C ASN A 10 6.57 -12.45 -8.48
N LYS A 11 6.64 -13.72 -8.86
CA LYS A 11 6.35 -14.85 -7.95
C LYS A 11 7.35 -14.94 -6.79
N GLU A 12 8.62 -14.64 -7.04
CA GLU A 12 9.66 -14.70 -6.00
C GLU A 12 9.45 -13.59 -4.96
N ASP A 13 9.10 -12.39 -5.44
CA ASP A 13 8.79 -11.23 -4.60
C ASP A 13 7.56 -11.49 -3.73
N LEU A 14 6.47 -11.99 -4.34
CA LEU A 14 5.27 -12.41 -3.61
C LEU A 14 5.57 -13.50 -2.56
N GLN A 15 6.39 -14.50 -2.92
CA GLN A 15 6.74 -15.56 -1.98
C GLN A 15 7.57 -15.02 -0.81
N ALA A 16 8.50 -14.09 -1.06
CA ALA A 16 9.27 -13.45 0.01
C ALA A 16 8.37 -12.67 0.98
N HIS A 17 7.35 -11.97 0.48
CA HIS A 17 6.36 -11.30 1.32
C HIS A 17 5.51 -12.29 2.13
N ILE A 18 5.10 -13.40 1.52
CA ILE A 18 4.37 -14.47 2.21
C ILE A 18 5.24 -15.06 3.33
N ASP A 19 6.50 -15.41 3.03
CA ASP A 19 7.40 -16.03 4.00
C ASP A 19 7.70 -15.10 5.18
N ALA A 20 7.88 -13.80 4.90
CA ALA A 20 8.05 -12.78 5.93
C ALA A 20 6.83 -12.69 6.86
N GLU A 21 5.61 -12.65 6.29
CA GLU A 21 4.41 -12.54 7.12
C GLU A 21 4.10 -13.85 7.88
N LEU A 22 4.42 -15.01 7.31
CA LEU A 22 4.31 -16.29 8.00
C LEU A 22 5.33 -16.43 9.14
N ALA A 23 6.54 -15.89 8.97
CA ALA A 23 7.53 -15.82 10.04
C ALA A 23 7.03 -14.91 11.17
N CYS A 24 6.44 -13.75 10.85
CA CYS A 24 5.79 -12.90 11.83
C CYS A 24 4.64 -13.61 12.55
N TYR A 25 3.76 -14.30 11.81
CA TYR A 25 2.63 -15.05 12.36
C TYR A 25 3.08 -16.06 13.44
N ALA A 26 4.19 -16.76 13.22
CA ALA A 26 4.69 -17.81 14.11
C ALA A 26 5.06 -17.31 15.51
N ILE A 27 5.48 -16.04 15.63
CA ILE A 27 5.91 -15.42 16.90
C ILE A 27 4.90 -14.42 17.44
N ARG A 28 3.84 -14.12 16.68
CA ARG A 28 2.85 -13.10 17.02
C ARG A 28 1.77 -13.65 17.96
N VAL A 29 1.35 -12.81 18.91
CA VAL A 29 0.15 -13.05 19.72
C VAL A 29 -1.07 -12.65 18.91
N ASP A 30 -2.04 -13.55 18.84
CA ASP A 30 -3.34 -13.30 18.24
C ASP A 30 -4.11 -12.22 19.02
N GLY A 31 -4.57 -11.20 18.32
CA GLY A 31 -5.37 -10.14 18.93
C GLY A 31 -5.29 -8.81 18.20
N VAL A 32 -5.87 -7.78 18.84
CA VAL A 32 -5.97 -6.44 18.27
C VAL A 32 -4.77 -5.59 18.66
N ASP A 33 -3.98 -5.19 17.66
CA ASP A 33 -2.82 -4.32 17.83
C ASP A 33 -2.85 -3.13 16.84
N ILE A 34 -1.86 -2.25 16.93
CA ILE A 34 -1.71 -1.08 16.08
C ILE A 34 -1.22 -1.52 14.68
N ASP A 35 -1.95 -1.10 13.64
CA ASP A 35 -1.55 -1.34 12.25
C ASP A 35 -0.67 -0.19 11.74
N VAL A 36 0.64 -0.38 11.89
CA VAL A 36 1.66 0.55 11.39
C VAL A 36 1.80 0.54 9.86
N SER A 37 1.12 -0.38 9.16
CA SER A 37 1.11 -0.43 7.69
C SER A 37 0.03 0.46 7.07
N ALA A 38 -0.94 0.91 7.87
CA ALA A 38 -2.02 1.78 7.41
C ALA A 38 -1.67 3.26 7.55
N GLU A 39 -2.41 4.13 6.85
CA GLU A 39 -2.26 5.57 7.00
C GLU A 39 -2.73 6.04 8.39
N PRO A 40 -1.95 6.87 9.09
CA PRO A 40 -2.38 7.44 10.36
C PRO A 40 -3.50 8.47 10.13
N ASP A 41 -4.34 8.66 11.15
CA ASP A 41 -5.34 9.73 11.14
C ASP A 41 -4.69 11.13 11.13
N ALA A 42 -5.50 12.18 10.99
CA ALA A 42 -5.03 13.57 11.00
C ALA A 42 -4.29 13.98 12.30
N ARG A 43 -4.31 13.16 13.34
CA ARG A 43 -3.64 13.36 14.64
C ARG A 43 -2.42 12.45 14.81
N GLY A 44 -2.06 11.65 13.80
CA GLY A 44 -0.93 10.72 13.85
C GLY A 44 -1.24 9.37 14.49
N ASN A 45 -2.51 9.05 14.78
CA ASN A 45 -2.87 7.76 15.36
C ASN A 45 -3.08 6.73 14.26
N PHE A 46 -2.39 5.60 14.39
CA PHE A 46 -2.59 4.45 13.51
C PHE A 46 -3.87 3.70 13.90
N PRO A 47 -4.61 3.15 12.92
CA PRO A 47 -5.78 2.34 13.20
C PRO A 47 -5.38 1.04 13.91
N ARG A 48 -6.35 0.45 14.62
CA ARG A 48 -6.16 -0.86 15.24
C ARG A 48 -6.72 -1.94 14.34
N LYS A 49 -5.97 -3.04 14.19
CA LYS A 49 -6.36 -4.21 13.40
C LYS A 49 -6.20 -5.47 14.23
N HIS A 50 -7.06 -6.45 13.97
CA HIS A 50 -6.85 -7.80 14.47
C HIS A 50 -5.77 -8.51 13.64
N PHE A 51 -4.67 -8.89 14.29
CA PHE A 51 -3.61 -9.66 13.69
C PHE A 51 -3.72 -11.12 14.14
N LEU A 52 -3.78 -12.01 13.15
CA LEU A 52 -3.69 -13.44 13.40
C LEU A 52 -2.27 -13.79 13.85
N GLY A 53 -2.18 -14.62 14.89
CA GLY A 53 -0.92 -15.12 15.42
C GLY A 53 -1.02 -16.58 15.85
N ALA A 54 0.12 -17.27 15.88
CA ALA A 54 0.22 -18.65 16.33
C ALA A 54 0.06 -18.80 17.85
N ILE A 55 0.23 -17.70 18.59
CA ILE A 55 0.19 -17.67 20.05
C ILE A 55 -1.14 -17.04 20.49
N GLU A 56 -1.87 -17.72 21.37
CA GLU A 56 -3.07 -17.18 22.02
C GLU A 56 -2.74 -16.75 23.45
N ARG A 57 -3.27 -15.59 23.85
CA ARG A 57 -3.18 -15.08 25.22
C ARG A 57 -4.40 -15.49 26.03
N ILE A 58 -4.18 -16.24 27.10
CA ILE A 58 -5.17 -16.49 28.15
C ILE A 58 -4.99 -15.39 29.19
N ALA A 59 -6.04 -14.59 29.44
CA ALA A 59 -6.00 -13.54 30.45
C ALA A 59 -7.26 -13.62 31.33
N GLU A 60 -7.07 -13.99 32.59
CA GLU A 60 -8.15 -14.24 33.53
C GLU A 60 -7.98 -13.43 34.82
N ARG A 61 -9.09 -13.16 35.52
CA ARG A 61 -9.08 -12.33 36.73
C ARG A 61 -8.34 -12.93 37.93
N THR A 62 -8.07 -14.24 37.88
CA THR A 62 -7.36 -14.97 38.93
C THR A 62 -6.46 -16.02 38.31
N LEU A 63 -5.40 -16.41 39.02
CA LEU A 63 -4.53 -17.52 38.60
C LEU A 63 -5.28 -18.84 38.45
N ILE A 64 -6.20 -19.14 39.38
CA ILE A 64 -7.01 -20.36 39.31
C ILE A 64 -7.87 -20.37 38.04
N GLY A 65 -8.48 -19.22 37.70
CA GLY A 65 -9.23 -19.07 36.44
C GLY A 65 -8.35 -19.28 35.21
N ALA A 66 -7.15 -18.68 35.19
CA ALA A 66 -6.21 -18.86 34.08
C ALA A 66 -5.77 -20.31 33.91
N MET A 67 -5.52 -21.03 35.02
CA MET A 67 -5.14 -22.44 34.99
C MET A 67 -6.29 -23.34 34.51
N ALA A 68 -7.54 -23.04 34.89
CA ALA A 68 -8.71 -23.76 34.38
C ALA A 68 -8.89 -23.55 32.87
N ALA A 69 -8.72 -22.32 32.39
CA ALA A 69 -8.75 -22.01 30.95
C ALA A 69 -7.60 -22.70 30.21
N LEU A 70 -6.39 -22.74 30.79
CA LEU A 70 -5.25 -23.46 30.23
C LEU A 70 -5.56 -24.95 30.07
N GLN A 71 -6.16 -25.59 31.08
CA GLN A 71 -6.54 -27.00 31.00
C GLN A 71 -7.51 -27.26 29.84
N GLN A 72 -8.54 -26.42 29.69
CA GLN A 72 -9.49 -26.52 28.55
C GLN A 72 -8.78 -26.36 27.20
N ARG A 73 -7.83 -25.43 27.09
CA ARG A 73 -7.04 -25.25 25.86
C ARG A 73 -6.15 -26.46 25.58
N GLN A 74 -5.53 -27.05 26.60
CA GLN A 74 -4.73 -28.27 26.44
C GLN A 74 -5.57 -29.45 25.92
N GLU A 75 -6.81 -29.60 26.40
CA GLU A 75 -7.75 -30.61 25.90
C GLU A 75 -8.11 -30.38 24.42
N GLN A 76 -8.07 -29.13 23.94
CA GLN A 76 -8.24 -28.77 22.53
C GLN A 76 -6.95 -28.92 21.69
N GLY A 77 -5.87 -29.43 22.28
CA GLY A 77 -4.59 -29.65 21.60
C GLY A 77 -3.65 -28.45 21.57
N TYR A 78 -3.94 -27.39 22.33
CA TYR A 78 -3.03 -26.25 22.48
C TYR A 78 -1.84 -26.66 23.35
N LYS A 79 -0.68 -26.07 23.07
CA LYS A 79 0.56 -26.31 23.84
C LYS A 79 0.91 -25.08 24.65
N LEU A 80 1.49 -25.26 25.84
CA LEU A 80 1.97 -24.12 26.62
C LEU A 80 3.10 -23.42 25.84
N PHE A 81 3.00 -22.11 25.69
CA PHE A 81 4.05 -21.29 25.09
C PHE A 81 4.93 -20.72 26.22
N LEU A 82 6.22 -21.07 26.19
CA LEU A 82 7.20 -20.60 27.15
C LEU A 82 8.36 -19.95 26.38
N ASP A 83 8.42 -18.62 26.45
CA ASP A 83 9.51 -17.82 25.90
C ASP A 83 9.82 -16.65 26.85
N THR A 84 11.03 -16.14 26.75
CA THR A 84 11.52 -14.93 27.40
C THR A 84 10.77 -13.66 26.99
N VAL A 85 10.21 -13.62 25.78
CA VAL A 85 9.49 -12.44 25.27
C VAL A 85 8.06 -12.35 25.84
N LEU A 86 7.39 -13.50 26.03
CA LEU A 86 6.02 -13.57 26.52
C LEU A 86 5.98 -14.47 27.76
N THR A 87 6.34 -13.88 28.89
CA THR A 87 6.40 -14.61 30.16
C THR A 87 5.03 -14.64 30.84
N PRO A 88 4.58 -15.82 31.31
CA PRO A 88 3.45 -15.92 32.22
C PRO A 88 3.58 -14.94 33.39
N SER A 89 2.52 -14.22 33.71
CA SER A 89 2.55 -13.22 34.77
C SER A 89 1.26 -13.15 35.55
N VAL A 90 1.36 -12.68 36.80
CA VAL A 90 0.21 -12.34 37.64
C VAL A 90 0.39 -10.90 38.07
N ALA A 91 -0.51 -10.03 37.61
CA ALA A 91 -0.51 -8.63 37.96
C ALA A 91 -0.96 -8.42 39.43
N THR A 92 -0.64 -7.26 40.01
CA THR A 92 -0.98 -6.92 41.40
C THR A 92 -2.49 -6.90 41.67
N ASN A 93 -3.31 -6.69 40.64
CA ASN A 93 -4.76 -6.78 40.70
C ASN A 93 -5.30 -8.22 40.58
N GLY A 94 -4.43 -9.24 40.60
CA GLY A 94 -4.78 -10.66 40.53
C GLY A 94 -4.95 -11.22 39.11
N VAL A 95 -4.92 -10.37 38.07
CA VAL A 95 -5.05 -10.83 36.68
C VAL A 95 -3.86 -11.71 36.31
N ALA A 96 -4.14 -12.96 35.96
CA ALA A 96 -3.14 -13.91 35.50
C ALA A 96 -3.17 -14.01 33.97
N THR A 97 -2.00 -13.88 33.36
CA THR A 97 -1.81 -13.98 31.92
C THR A 97 -0.90 -15.15 31.60
N LEU A 98 -1.38 -16.06 30.75
CA LEU A 98 -0.66 -17.22 30.23
C LEU A 98 -0.67 -17.19 28.69
N TYR A 99 0.25 -17.90 28.06
CA TYR A 99 0.35 -17.98 26.61
C TYR A 99 0.35 -19.43 26.16
N VAL A 100 -0.37 -19.70 25.08
CA VAL A 100 -0.46 -21.03 24.48
C VAL A 100 -0.27 -20.96 22.97
N THR A 101 0.35 -21.97 22.38
CA THR A 101 0.46 -22.13 20.93
C THR A 101 -0.76 -22.89 20.42
N LYS A 102 -1.37 -22.35 19.35
CA LYS A 102 -2.51 -22.96 18.67
C LYS A 102 -2.15 -24.33 18.07
N PRO A 103 -3.09 -25.28 17.99
CA PRO A 103 -2.92 -26.54 17.27
C PRO A 103 -2.57 -26.33 15.78
N GLU A 104 -1.83 -27.26 15.18
CA GLU A 104 -1.38 -27.16 13.78
C GLU A 104 -2.54 -27.03 12.78
N ALA A 105 -3.67 -27.69 13.03
CA ALA A 105 -4.86 -27.59 12.18
C ALA A 105 -5.42 -26.16 12.14
N ILE A 106 -5.49 -25.49 13.29
CA ILE A 106 -5.96 -24.09 13.37
C ILE A 106 -4.93 -23.16 12.73
N GLN A 107 -3.64 -23.40 12.98
CA GLN A 107 -2.59 -22.61 12.34
C GLN A 107 -2.62 -22.74 10.82
N ALA A 108 -2.88 -23.92 10.26
CA ALA A 108 -2.94 -24.12 8.81
C ALA A 108 -4.07 -23.29 8.17
N GLU A 109 -5.26 -23.29 8.80
CA GLU A 109 -6.39 -22.46 8.35
C GLU A 109 -6.05 -20.96 8.40
N GLU A 110 -5.48 -20.49 9.50
CA GLU A 110 -5.11 -19.09 9.66
C GLU A 110 -3.99 -18.65 8.71
N LYS A 111 -2.96 -19.49 8.51
CA LYS A 111 -1.90 -19.24 7.54
C LYS A 111 -2.46 -19.07 6.13
N SER A 112 -3.48 -19.85 5.74
CA SER A 112 -4.15 -19.66 4.44
C SER A 112 -4.82 -18.29 4.31
N LYS A 113 -5.41 -17.77 5.40
CA LYS A 113 -6.01 -16.42 5.44
C LYS A 113 -4.94 -15.35 5.35
N VAL A 114 -3.82 -15.52 6.05
CA VAL A 114 -2.65 -14.62 5.97
C VAL A 114 -2.09 -14.58 4.56
N ILE A 115 -1.88 -15.73 3.92
CA ILE A 115 -1.39 -15.83 2.53
C ILE A 115 -2.35 -15.10 1.58
N ALA A 116 -3.66 -15.31 1.73
CA ALA A 116 -4.66 -14.64 0.91
C ALA A 116 -4.59 -13.11 1.09
N GLU A 117 -4.50 -12.63 2.33
CA GLU A 117 -4.41 -11.19 2.61
C GLU A 117 -3.13 -10.56 2.00
N VAL A 118 -1.98 -11.21 2.18
CA VAL A 118 -0.70 -10.75 1.60
C VAL A 118 -0.78 -10.71 0.08
N THR A 119 -1.37 -11.74 -0.54
CA THR A 119 -1.54 -11.80 -1.99
C THR A 119 -2.42 -10.66 -2.48
N THR A 120 -3.56 -10.41 -1.83
CA THR A 120 -4.46 -9.31 -2.19
C THR A 120 -3.79 -7.94 -2.05
N LYS A 121 -3.05 -7.70 -0.95
CA LYS A 121 -2.30 -6.46 -0.76
C LYS A 121 -1.23 -6.28 -1.84
N TYR A 122 -0.46 -7.33 -2.13
CA TYR A 122 0.58 -7.29 -3.15
C TYR A 122 0.03 -6.94 -4.53
N THR A 123 -1.11 -7.54 -4.93
CA THR A 123 -1.77 -7.20 -6.19
C THR A 123 -2.28 -5.76 -6.21
N ALA A 124 -2.90 -5.30 -5.12
CA ALA A 124 -3.41 -3.93 -5.01
C ALA A 124 -2.27 -2.89 -5.07
N ASP A 125 -1.11 -3.18 -4.47
CA ASP A 125 0.06 -2.29 -4.51
C ASP A 125 0.65 -2.18 -5.93
N ILE A 126 0.66 -3.28 -6.69
CA ILE A 126 1.08 -3.26 -8.09
C ILE A 126 0.10 -2.42 -8.92
N ASP A 127 -1.20 -2.64 -8.74
CA ASP A 127 -2.22 -1.92 -9.50
C ASP A 127 -2.18 -0.41 -9.18
N ALA A 128 -2.09 -0.05 -7.89
CA ALA A 128 -1.97 1.34 -7.46
C ALA A 128 -0.69 2.03 -7.97
N HIS A 129 0.44 1.29 -8.03
CA HIS A 129 1.68 1.80 -8.64
C HIS A 129 1.49 2.05 -10.14
N ASN A 130 0.89 1.09 -10.85
CA ASN A 130 0.69 1.17 -12.29
C ASN A 130 -0.29 2.30 -12.65
N GLU A 131 -1.36 2.49 -11.90
CA GLU A 131 -2.29 3.61 -12.07
C GLU A 131 -1.58 4.97 -11.92
N LYS A 132 -0.68 5.10 -10.93
CA LYS A 132 0.13 6.33 -10.76
C LYS A 132 1.06 6.57 -11.95
N VAL A 133 1.69 5.51 -12.46
CA VAL A 133 2.55 5.60 -13.65
C VAL A 133 1.74 6.06 -14.87
N PHE A 134 0.55 5.49 -15.09
CA PHE A 134 -0.33 5.90 -16.19
C PHE A 134 -0.81 7.35 -16.04
N ALA A 135 -1.14 7.79 -14.83
CA ALA A 135 -1.53 9.18 -14.58
C ALA A 135 -0.38 10.15 -14.90
N GLN A 136 0.85 9.81 -14.50
CA GLN A 136 2.04 10.62 -14.81
C GLN A 136 2.35 10.67 -16.31
N GLU A 137 2.24 9.55 -17.02
CA GLU A 137 2.40 9.54 -18.48
C GLU A 137 1.29 10.35 -19.17
N ALA A 138 0.04 10.26 -18.72
CA ALA A 138 -1.06 11.03 -19.29
C ALA A 138 -0.88 12.54 -19.08
N GLU A 139 -0.37 12.97 -17.93
CA GLU A 139 -0.01 14.38 -17.68
C GLU A 139 1.16 14.84 -18.55
N ALA A 140 2.19 14.00 -18.70
CA ALA A 140 3.32 14.29 -19.57
C ALA A 140 2.88 14.45 -21.04
N LEU A 141 2.05 13.53 -21.56
CA LEU A 141 1.53 13.59 -22.92
C LEU A 141 0.66 14.83 -23.14
N LYS A 142 -0.20 15.20 -22.18
CA LYS A 142 -0.99 16.45 -22.27
C LYS A 142 -0.09 17.68 -22.32
N ALA A 143 0.99 17.71 -21.54
CA ALA A 143 1.94 18.82 -21.56
C ALA A 143 2.67 18.91 -22.91
N GLU A 144 3.05 17.77 -23.49
CA GLU A 144 3.65 17.70 -24.83
C GLU A 144 2.67 18.16 -25.92
N GLU A 145 1.42 17.71 -25.90
CA GLU A 145 0.38 18.13 -26.85
C GLU A 145 0.11 19.64 -26.77
N LEU A 146 0.06 20.21 -25.56
CA LEU A 146 -0.10 21.65 -25.37
C LEU A 146 1.09 22.44 -25.90
N ALA A 147 2.32 21.93 -25.72
CA ALA A 147 3.52 22.56 -26.26
C ALA A 147 3.54 22.54 -27.80
N ILE A 148 3.16 21.42 -28.42
CA ILE A 148 3.03 21.29 -29.87
C ILE A 148 1.94 22.23 -30.41
N ALA A 149 0.77 22.28 -29.75
CA ALA A 149 -0.31 23.17 -30.15
C ALA A 149 0.08 24.65 -30.04
N ALA A 150 0.86 25.03 -29.03
CA ALA A 150 1.39 26.38 -28.88
C ALA A 150 2.40 26.74 -29.97
N GLN A 151 3.29 25.79 -30.34
CA GLN A 151 4.24 25.98 -31.45
C GLN A 151 3.52 26.15 -32.78
N LEU A 152 2.54 25.29 -33.09
CA LEU A 152 1.77 25.38 -34.34
C LEU A 152 1.01 26.72 -34.44
N ARG A 153 0.40 27.19 -33.34
CA ARG A 153 -0.26 28.52 -33.33
C ARG A 153 0.72 29.66 -33.58
N ALA A 154 1.91 29.60 -32.97
CA ALA A 154 2.93 30.62 -33.19
C ALA A 154 3.44 30.62 -34.65
N GLU A 155 3.60 29.45 -35.27
CA GLU A 155 3.95 29.34 -36.69
C GLU A 155 2.85 29.88 -37.62
N ASP A 156 1.58 29.57 -37.32
CA ASP A 156 0.44 30.06 -38.09
C ASP A 156 0.29 31.59 -37.97
N GLU A 157 0.48 32.15 -36.77
CA GLU A 157 0.47 33.61 -36.55
C GLU A 157 1.61 34.29 -37.33
N GLN A 158 2.82 33.71 -37.32
CA GLN A 158 3.95 34.24 -38.10
C GLN A 158 3.68 34.21 -39.61
N ARG A 159 3.07 33.13 -40.13
CA ARG A 159 2.68 33.04 -41.55
C ARG A 159 1.60 34.07 -41.90
N ALA A 160 0.59 34.22 -41.07
CA ALA A 160 -0.48 35.20 -41.27
C ALA A 160 0.08 36.64 -41.26
N GLN A 161 0.99 36.96 -40.35
CA GLN A 161 1.66 38.26 -40.26
C GLN A 161 2.50 38.53 -41.53
N ALA A 162 3.28 37.55 -41.98
CA ALA A 162 4.12 37.67 -43.18
C ALA A 162 3.29 37.86 -44.45
N GLU A 163 2.17 37.14 -44.61
CA GLU A 163 1.24 37.37 -45.72
C GLU A 163 0.58 38.74 -45.66
N PHE A 164 0.17 39.19 -44.47
CA PHE A 164 -0.42 40.51 -44.29
C PHE A 164 0.57 41.61 -44.67
N GLU A 165 1.82 41.53 -44.22
CA GLU A 165 2.87 42.47 -44.61
C GLU A 165 3.12 42.49 -46.12
N LYS A 166 3.08 41.33 -46.77
CA LYS A 166 3.21 41.24 -48.23
C LYS A 166 2.07 41.98 -48.94
N ARG A 167 0.81 41.76 -48.50
CA ARG A 167 -0.36 42.49 -49.03
C ARG A 167 -0.26 44.01 -48.77
N VAL A 168 0.24 44.42 -47.61
CA VAL A 168 0.46 45.84 -47.28
C VAL A 168 1.51 46.45 -48.21
N ARG A 169 2.65 45.78 -48.43
CA ARG A 169 3.69 46.27 -49.36
C ARG A 169 3.18 46.38 -50.79
N ASP A 170 2.44 45.38 -51.27
CA ASP A 170 1.88 45.39 -52.63
C ASP A 170 0.87 46.55 -52.80
N ARG A 171 0.04 46.82 -51.79
CA ARG A 171 -0.90 47.96 -51.79
C ARG A 171 -0.20 49.32 -51.74
N MET A 172 0.90 49.45 -50.98
CA MET A 172 1.71 50.67 -50.94
C MET A 172 2.51 50.90 -52.22
N ARG A 173 2.86 49.83 -52.95
CA ARG A 173 3.49 49.94 -54.28
C ARG A 173 2.49 50.34 -55.36
N GLY A 174 1.27 49.79 -55.32
CA GLY A 174 0.20 50.13 -56.27
C GLY A 174 -0.31 51.57 -56.13
N SER A 175 -0.37 52.12 -54.92
CA SER A 175 -0.76 53.52 -54.68
C SER A 175 0.29 54.55 -55.12
N ARG A 176 1.57 54.17 -55.20
CA ARG A 176 2.65 55.02 -55.74
C ARG A 176 2.65 55.12 -57.27
N ALA A 177 2.01 54.18 -57.98
CA ALA A 177 1.94 54.19 -59.44
C ALA A 177 0.80 55.06 -60.00
N GLY A 178 -0.15 55.47 -59.16
CA GLY A 178 -1.30 56.33 -59.54
C GLY A 178 -1.13 57.83 -59.27
N ALA A 179 0.04 58.25 -58.75
CA ALA A 179 0.36 59.67 -58.53
C ALA A 179 1.38 60.15 -59.57
N LYS A 180 0.93 60.28 -60.81
CA LYS A 180 1.58 61.09 -61.86
C LYS A 180 0.51 61.78 -62.68
#